data_AF-A0A366HNC0-F1
#
_entry.id   AF-A0A366HNC0-F1
#
_cell.length_a   1.000
_cell.length_b   1.000
_cell.length_c   1.000
_cell.angle_alpha   90.00
_cell.angle_beta   90.00
_cell.angle_gamma   90.00
#
_symmetry.space_group_name_H-M   'P 1'
#
loop_
_entity.id
_entity.type
_entity.pdbx_description
1 polymer ?
#
loop_
_entity_poly.entity_id
_entity_poly.type
_entity_poly.pdbx_seq_one_letter_code
_entity_poly.pdbx_strand_id
1 'polypeptide(L)'
;MSDAATPPFAWWRARRIRYNIGLVVAGILAFIAYAAVGFVMLPADAEFEITGLTILFQGFGYLFMIGVANVFYFIGPLSEFVIRPGDPESYRRTCFRLGFWFSVLLPFGIPVLLAVLAVLRSDYWRHSV
;
A
#
# COMPACT_ATOMS: atom_id res chain seq x y z
N MET A 1 14.00 -39.73 1.24
CA MET A 1 13.91 -38.59 0.30
C MET A 1 13.88 -37.34 1.14
N SER A 2 15.00 -36.62 1.27
CA SER A 2 15.00 -35.31 1.90
C SER A 2 14.34 -34.35 0.93
N ASP A 3 13.11 -33.90 1.22
CA ASP A 3 12.53 -32.73 0.54
C ASP A 3 13.53 -31.59 0.70
N ALA A 4 14.20 -31.22 -0.38
CA ALA A 4 15.10 -30.09 -0.39
C ALA A 4 14.24 -28.85 -0.10
N ALA A 5 14.29 -28.36 1.15
CA ALA A 5 13.54 -27.19 1.56
C ALA A 5 13.78 -26.06 0.55
N THR A 6 12.69 -25.50 0.00
CA THR A 6 12.79 -24.45 -1.01
C THR A 6 13.65 -23.32 -0.47
N PRO A 7 14.70 -22.89 -1.20
CA PRO A 7 15.59 -21.84 -0.72
C PRO A 7 14.80 -20.54 -0.50
N PRO A 8 15.10 -19.76 0.55
CA PRO A 8 14.35 -18.55 0.93
C PRO A 8 14.08 -17.63 -0.27
N PHE A 9 15.13 -17.28 -1.01
CA PHE A 9 15.04 -16.41 -2.18
C PHE A 9 14.11 -16.92 -3.27
N ALA A 10 14.06 -18.23 -3.52
CA ALA A 10 13.16 -18.79 -4.53
C ALA A 10 11.69 -18.66 -4.10
N TRP A 11 11.40 -18.90 -2.82
CA TRP A 11 10.05 -18.78 -2.27
C TRP A 11 9.52 -17.34 -2.37
N TRP A 12 10.34 -16.36 -1.96
CA TRP A 12 9.98 -14.94 -2.01
C TRP A 12 9.89 -14.42 -3.45
N ARG A 13 10.81 -14.82 -4.34
CA ARG A 13 10.80 -14.41 -5.75
C ARG A 13 9.54 -14.89 -6.47
N ALA A 14 9.10 -16.13 -6.23
CA ALA A 14 7.90 -16.70 -6.85
C ALA A 14 6.60 -15.93 -6.51
N ARG A 15 6.58 -15.20 -5.39
CA ARG A 15 5.40 -14.46 -4.91
C ARG A 15 5.45 -12.96 -5.17
N ARG A 16 6.59 -12.44 -5.63
CA ARG A 16 6.80 -11.02 -5.92
C ARG A 16 5.79 -10.46 -6.92
N ILE A 17 5.44 -11.23 -7.96
CA ILE A 17 4.48 -10.77 -8.98
C ILE A 17 3.09 -10.59 -8.38
N ARG A 18 2.65 -11.52 -7.52
CA ARG A 18 1.36 -11.43 -6.82
C ARG A 18 1.33 -10.24 -5.87
N TYR A 19 2.44 -10.01 -5.15
CA TYR A 19 2.62 -8.84 -4.30
C TYR A 19 2.47 -7.53 -5.09
N ASN A 20 3.17 -7.39 -6.21
CA ASN A 20 3.11 -6.18 -7.05
C ASN A 20 1.74 -5.98 -7.70
N ILE A 21 1.08 -7.04 -8.18
CA ILE A 21 -0.30 -6.96 -8.68
C ILE A 21 -1.22 -6.42 -7.58
N GLY A 22 -1.10 -6.95 -6.36
CA GLY A 22 -1.87 -6.46 -5.21
C GLY A 22 -1.64 -4.98 -4.95
N LEU A 23 -0.39 -4.50 -5.01
CA LEU A 23 -0.09 -3.09 -4.84
C LEU A 23 -0.67 -2.20 -5.94
N VAL A 24 -0.59 -2.63 -7.21
CA VAL A 24 -1.16 -1.85 -8.32
C VAL A 24 -2.68 -1.74 -8.17
N VAL A 25 -3.36 -2.86 -7.90
CA VAL A 25 -4.81 -2.87 -7.68
C VAL A 25 -5.18 -2.01 -6.47
N ALA A 26 -4.47 -2.13 -5.36
CA ALA A 26 -4.70 -1.34 -4.16
C ALA A 26 -4.55 0.17 -4.42
N GLY A 27 -3.54 0.57 -5.18
CA GLY A 27 -3.32 1.97 -5.53
C GLY A 27 -4.44 2.57 -6.36
N ILE A 28 -4.88 1.83 -7.38
CA ILE A 28 -6.01 2.26 -8.23
C ILE A 28 -7.27 2.40 -7.38
N LEU A 29 -7.59 1.40 -6.55
CA LEU A 29 -8.78 1.43 -5.71
C LEU A 29 -8.71 2.53 -4.64
N ALA A 30 -7.55 2.75 -4.03
CA ALA A 30 -7.36 3.81 -3.05
C ALA A 30 -7.47 5.20 -3.68
N PHE A 31 -6.97 5.37 -4.91
CA PHE A 31 -7.13 6.62 -5.65
C PHE A 31 -8.60 6.89 -6.00
N ILE A 32 -9.34 5.87 -6.45
CA ILE A 32 -10.79 5.98 -6.68
C ILE A 32 -11.52 6.35 -5.38
N ALA A 33 -11.17 5.70 -4.27
CA ALA A 33 -11.74 6.02 -2.96
C ALA A 33 -11.40 7.45 -2.52
N TYR A 34 -10.18 7.92 -2.76
CA TYR A 34 -9.76 9.30 -2.47
C TYR A 34 -10.58 10.31 -3.26
N ALA A 35 -10.74 10.08 -4.57
CA ALA A 35 -11.59 10.92 -5.41
C ALA A 35 -13.05 10.92 -4.92
N ALA A 36 -13.60 9.74 -4.61
CA ALA A 36 -14.96 9.62 -4.12
C ALA A 36 -15.16 10.37 -2.79
N VAL A 37 -14.26 10.22 -1.82
CA VAL A 37 -14.32 10.94 -0.54
C VAL A 37 -14.24 12.44 -0.78
N GLY A 38 -13.30 12.90 -1.61
CA GLY A 38 -13.16 14.33 -1.91
C GLY A 38 -14.41 14.94 -2.54
N PHE A 39 -14.97 14.30 -3.57
CA PHE A 39 -16.15 14.83 -4.26
C PHE A 39 -17.47 14.68 -3.48
N VAL A 40 -17.59 13.69 -2.58
CA VAL A 40 -18.83 13.42 -1.85
C VAL A 40 -18.85 14.08 -0.46
N MET A 41 -17.71 14.15 0.22
CA MET A 41 -17.65 14.54 1.63
C MET A 41 -17.10 15.95 1.86
N LEU A 42 -16.33 16.51 0.92
CA LEU A 42 -15.87 17.90 1.03
C LEU A 42 -16.94 18.87 0.54
N PRO A 43 -17.04 20.06 1.16
CA PRO A 43 -18.00 21.06 0.72
C PRO A 43 -17.58 21.65 -0.64
N ALA A 44 -18.54 22.20 -1.39
CA ALA A 44 -18.32 22.65 -2.78
C ALA A 44 -17.36 23.86 -2.91
N ASP A 45 -17.14 24.59 -1.81
CA ASP A 45 -16.16 25.67 -1.67
C ASP A 45 -14.76 25.16 -1.28
N ALA A 46 -14.59 23.87 -0.98
CA ALA A 46 -13.27 23.30 -0.82
C ALA A 46 -12.57 23.26 -2.19
N GLU A 47 -11.32 23.72 -2.23
CA GLU A 47 -10.45 23.71 -3.43
C GLU A 47 -9.97 22.28 -3.76
N PHE A 48 -10.89 21.32 -3.82
CA PHE A 48 -10.60 19.94 -4.17
C PHE A 48 -10.71 19.75 -5.68
N GLU A 49 -9.55 19.75 -6.35
CA GLU A 49 -9.49 19.55 -7.79
C GLU A 49 -8.57 18.36 -8.13
N ILE A 50 -9.06 17.50 -9.03
CA ILE A 50 -8.27 16.42 -9.62
C ILE A 50 -8.05 16.75 -11.10
N THR A 51 -6.89 17.31 -11.40
CA THR A 51 -6.47 17.61 -12.78
C THR A 51 -5.65 16.46 -13.36
N GLY A 52 -5.53 16.39 -14.69
CA GLY A 52 -4.66 15.41 -15.36
C GLY A 52 -3.20 15.49 -14.89
N LEU A 53 -2.70 16.68 -14.55
CA LEU A 53 -1.36 16.87 -14.01
C LEU A 53 -1.22 16.25 -12.61
N THR A 54 -2.21 16.44 -11.73
CA THR A 54 -2.20 15.83 -10.39
C THR A 54 -2.25 14.31 -10.47
N ILE A 55 -3.06 13.74 -11.37
CA ILE A 55 -3.12 12.29 -11.59
C ILE A 55 -1.75 11.77 -12.04
N LEU A 56 -1.09 12.47 -12.97
CA LEU A 56 0.22 12.07 -13.48
C LEU A 56 1.28 12.08 -12.37
N PHE A 57 1.39 13.16 -11.60
CA PHE A 57 2.34 13.26 -10.50
C PHE A 57 2.08 12.23 -9.40
N GLN A 58 0.81 12.02 -9.01
CA GLN A 58 0.45 11.01 -8.02
C GLN A 58 0.73 9.60 -8.54
N GLY A 59 0.49 9.34 -9.83
CA GLY A 59 0.84 8.08 -10.48
C GLY A 59 2.35 7.80 -10.41
N PHE A 60 3.20 8.78 -10.75
CA PHE A 60 4.65 8.65 -10.62
C PHE A 60 5.09 8.46 -9.17
N GLY A 61 4.55 9.24 -8.25
CA GLY A 61 4.81 9.09 -6.82
C GLY A 61 4.43 7.69 -6.32
N TYR A 62 3.30 7.16 -6.78
CA TYR A 62 2.86 5.82 -6.40
C TYR A 62 3.75 4.72 -6.99
N LEU A 63 4.17 4.84 -8.25
CA LEU A 63 5.13 3.92 -8.87
C LEU A 63 6.47 3.92 -8.12
N PHE A 64 6.95 5.10 -7.72
CA PHE A 64 8.13 5.23 -6.86
C PHE A 64 7.93 4.50 -5.53
N MET A 65 6.77 4.68 -4.88
CA MET A 65 6.45 3.98 -3.63
C MET A 65 6.33 2.46 -3.80
N ILE A 66 5.83 1.94 -4.92
CA ILE A 66 5.90 0.52 -5.25
C ILE A 66 7.36 0.06 -5.34
N GLY A 67 8.24 0.87 -5.93
CA GLY A 67 9.68 0.63 -5.95
C GLY A 67 10.26 0.50 -4.53
N VAL A 68 9.96 1.44 -3.65
CA VAL A 68 10.36 1.39 -2.23
C VAL A 68 9.79 0.14 -1.53
N ALA A 69 8.53 -0.19 -1.77
CA ALA A 69 7.90 -1.40 -1.22
C ALA A 69 8.57 -2.69 -1.70
N ASN A 70 9.12 -2.70 -2.92
CA ASN A 70 9.91 -3.82 -3.44
C ASN A 70 11.28 -3.92 -2.76
N VAL A 71 11.91 -2.80 -2.37
CA VAL A 71 13.14 -2.82 -1.58
C VAL A 71 12.89 -3.46 -0.22
N PHE A 72 11.81 -3.06 0.47
CA PHE A 72 11.43 -3.69 1.75
C PHE A 72 11.04 -5.16 1.60
N TYR A 73 10.47 -5.56 0.46
CA TYR A 73 10.18 -6.98 0.19
C TYR A 73 11.44 -7.87 0.23
N PHE A 74 12.62 -7.35 -0.09
CA PHE A 74 13.89 -8.09 0.04
C PHE A 74 14.35 -8.29 1.49
N ILE A 75 13.77 -7.59 2.46
CA ILE A 75 14.03 -7.85 3.89
C ILE A 75 13.45 -9.20 4.30
N GLY A 76 12.38 -9.67 3.64
CA GLY A 76 11.78 -11.00 3.88
C GLY A 76 12.81 -12.13 3.90
N PRO A 77 13.50 -12.43 2.77
CA PRO A 77 14.53 -13.46 2.75
C PRO A 77 15.72 -13.15 3.68
N LEU A 78 16.10 -11.88 3.86
CA LEU A 78 17.19 -11.49 4.77
C LEU A 78 16.88 -11.84 6.23
N SER A 79 15.63 -11.63 6.65
CA SER A 79 15.16 -11.90 8.01
C SER A 79 15.29 -13.38 8.39
N GLU A 80 15.14 -14.30 7.43
CA GLU A 80 15.31 -15.73 7.66
C GLU A 80 16.76 -16.11 8.01
N PHE A 81 17.75 -15.42 7.44
CA PHE A 81 19.17 -15.66 7.76
C PHE A 81 19.52 -15.22 9.18
N VAL A 82 18.86 -14.16 9.68
CA VAL A 82 19.10 -13.59 11.01
C VAL A 82 18.37 -14.40 12.09
N ILE A 83 17.09 -14.69 11.88
CA ILE A 83 16.25 -15.33 12.91
C ILE A 83 16.42 -16.86 12.94
N ARG A 84 16.72 -17.49 11.79
CA ARG A 84 16.82 -18.95 11.64
C ARG A 84 15.60 -19.69 12.23
N PRO A 85 14.39 -19.45 11.69
CA PRO A 85 13.16 -19.99 12.24
C PRO A 85 13.16 -21.53 12.25
N GLY A 86 12.65 -22.13 13.34
CA GLY A 86 12.49 -23.58 13.47
C GLY A 86 11.48 -24.17 12.47
N ASP A 87 10.50 -23.37 12.03
CA ASP A 87 9.59 -23.67 10.91
C ASP A 87 9.65 -22.53 9.86
N PRO A 88 10.52 -22.66 8.84
CA PRO A 88 10.68 -21.64 7.81
C PRO A 88 9.44 -21.41 6.95
N GLU A 89 8.60 -22.42 6.71
CA GLU A 89 7.43 -22.28 5.83
C GLU A 89 6.32 -21.48 6.52
N SER A 90 6.04 -21.78 7.80
CA SER A 90 5.08 -21.00 8.59
C SER A 90 5.53 -19.56 8.79
N TYR A 91 6.83 -19.35 9.06
CA TYR A 91 7.43 -18.02 9.17
C TYR A 91 7.24 -17.20 7.89
N ARG A 92 7.64 -17.75 6.72
CA ARG A 92 7.50 -17.09 5.41
C ARG A 92 6.08 -16.67 5.11
N ARG A 93 5.11 -17.56 5.36
CA ARG A 93 3.67 -17.28 5.13
C ARG A 93 3.18 -16.13 6.00
N THR A 94 3.55 -16.12 7.27
CA THR A 94 3.16 -15.08 8.22
C THR A 94 3.77 -13.74 7.82
N CYS A 95 5.08 -13.68 7.59
CA CYS A 95 5.76 -12.46 7.16
C CYS A 95 5.24 -11.93 5.82
N PHE A 96 5.01 -12.81 4.84
CA PHE A 96 4.44 -12.41 3.56
C PHE A 96 3.03 -11.84 3.73
N ARG A 97 2.15 -12.47 4.51
CA ARG A 97 0.80 -11.97 4.75
C ARG A 97 0.81 -10.62 5.45
N LEU A 98 1.61 -10.47 6.49
CA LEU A 98 1.74 -9.21 7.22
C LEU A 98 2.25 -8.10 6.32
N GLY A 99 3.36 -8.32 5.61
CA GLY A 99 3.94 -7.35 4.69
C GLY A 99 3.00 -7.03 3.52
N PHE A 100 2.34 -8.04 2.95
CA PHE A 100 1.37 -7.84 1.87
C PHE A 100 0.19 -6.98 2.31
N TRP A 101 -0.49 -7.35 3.39
CA TRP A 101 -1.65 -6.59 3.87
C TRP A 101 -1.28 -5.21 4.37
N PHE A 102 -0.15 -5.06 5.05
CA PHE A 102 0.36 -3.75 5.43
C PHE A 102 0.52 -2.85 4.20
N SER A 103 1.22 -3.32 3.17
CA SER A 103 1.47 -2.54 1.96
C SER A 103 0.22 -2.32 1.09
N VAL A 104 -0.75 -3.24 1.10
CA VAL A 104 -2.02 -3.11 0.38
C VAL A 104 -2.99 -2.16 1.07
N LEU A 105 -2.98 -2.11 2.40
CA LEU A 105 -3.84 -1.22 3.17
C LEU A 105 -3.30 0.20 3.27
N LEU A 106 -1.97 0.37 3.20
CA LEU A 106 -1.31 1.67 3.33
C LEU A 106 -1.87 2.75 2.37
N PRO A 107 -2.10 2.49 1.07
CA PRO A 107 -2.68 3.48 0.16
C PRO A 107 -4.06 3.97 0.60
N PHE A 108 -4.86 3.12 1.24
CA PHE A 108 -6.18 3.49 1.77
C PHE A 108 -6.11 4.37 3.02
N GLY A 109 -4.94 4.51 3.63
CA GLY A 109 -4.75 5.47 4.73
C GLY A 109 -5.06 6.91 4.31
N ILE A 110 -4.79 7.28 3.05
CA ILE A 110 -5.06 8.62 2.52
C ILE A 110 -6.56 8.93 2.44
N PRO A 111 -7.41 8.15 1.73
CA PRO A 111 -8.85 8.39 1.72
C PRO A 111 -9.49 8.27 3.10
N VAL A 112 -9.01 7.36 3.96
CA VAL A 112 -9.52 7.25 5.34
C VAL A 112 -9.19 8.50 6.14
N LEU A 113 -7.96 8.99 6.07
CA LEU A 113 -7.56 10.23 6.76
C LEU A 113 -8.38 11.42 6.25
N LEU A 114 -8.57 11.53 4.94
CA LEU A 114 -9.39 12.59 4.35
C LEU A 114 -10.83 12.53 4.85
N ALA A 115 -11.45 11.34 4.87
CA ALA A 115 -12.80 11.15 5.36
C ALA A 115 -12.91 11.51 6.86
N VAL A 116 -11.94 11.10 7.68
CA VAL A 116 -11.88 11.43 9.11
C VAL A 116 -11.79 12.95 9.29
N LEU A 117 -10.95 13.64 8.53
CA LEU A 117 -10.83 15.10 8.59
C LEU A 117 -12.11 15.80 8.13
N ALA A 118 -12.74 15.32 7.06
CA ALA A 118 -14.02 15.87 6.57
C ALA A 118 -15.14 15.75 7.63
N VAL A 119 -15.19 14.64 8.37
CA VAL A 119 -16.21 14.40 9.40
C VAL A 119 -15.90 15.12 10.71
N LEU A 120 -14.66 15.03 11.21
CA LEU A 120 -14.31 15.51 12.54
C LEU A 120 -13.86 16.99 12.57
N ARG A 121 -13.41 17.52 11.43
CA ARG A 121 -12.85 18.88 11.30
C ARG A 121 -13.42 19.58 10.07
N SER A 122 -14.74 19.56 9.95
CA SER A 122 -15.46 20.20 8.84
C SER A 122 -15.29 21.73 8.77
N ASP A 123 -14.83 22.35 9.86
CA ASP A 123 -14.43 23.75 9.99
C ASP A 123 -13.16 24.08 9.22
N TYR A 124 -12.24 23.12 9.04
CA TYR A 124 -10.98 23.32 8.31
C TYR A 124 -11.21 23.62 6.82
N TRP A 125 -12.30 23.09 6.26
CA TRP A 125 -12.60 23.14 4.83
C TRP A 125 -13.52 24.32 4.44
N ARG A 126 -14.08 25.02 5.42
CA ARG A 126 -14.93 26.19 5.19
C ARG A 126 -14.07 27.42 5.37
N HIS A 127 -13.64 28.04 4.27
CA HIS A 127 -13.04 29.35 4.37
C HIS A 127 -14.16 30.36 4.69
N SER A 128 -14.06 31.00 5.87
CA SER A 128 -14.94 32.08 6.26
C SER A 128 -14.92 33.16 5.18
N VAL A 129 -16.09 33.38 4.58
CA VAL A 129 -16.41 34.45 3.63
C VAL A 129 -15.82 35.79 4.07
#